data_AF-A0A6I3X7L1-F1
#
_entry.id   AF-A0A6I3X7L1-F1
#
_cell.length_a   1.000
_cell.length_b   1.000
_cell.length_c   1.000
_cell.angle_alpha   90.00
_cell.angle_beta   90.00
_cell.angle_gamma   90.00
#
_symmetry.space_group_name_H-M   'P 1'
#
loop_
_entity.id
_entity.type
_entity.pdbx_description
1 polymer ?
#
loop_
_entity_poly.entity_id
_entity_poly.type
_entity_poly.pdbx_seq_one_letter_code
_entity_poly.pdbx_strand_id
1 'polypeptide(L)'
;MDKYLTHTGSVLPLRRSNVDTDQIIPAVYLKRVTKSGFEDGLFGAWRSDPEFVLNKAEFEGATILVAGVDFGTGSSREHAVWALQNYGFKVVLSSRFADIFRGNSQKAGLLTVVVEQSEIEAIWAAVEADPKTQVTVDLEAKAVSYNGKSIAFEIDDYTRWRLMEGLDDIGLTLKNIDSVSKFEQSRPSFKPKTLPVLS
;
A
#
# COMPACT_ATOMS: atom_id res chain seq x y z
N MET A 1 1.71 -10.08 -7.00
CA MET A 1 1.77 -9.49 -5.64
C MET A 1 2.39 -10.51 -4.69
N ASP A 2 3.13 -10.09 -3.66
CA ASP A 2 3.63 -11.02 -2.61
C ASP A 2 2.51 -11.39 -1.62
N LYS A 3 2.56 -12.61 -1.07
CA LYS A 3 1.63 -13.04 -0.02
C LYS A 3 1.85 -12.22 1.26
N TYR A 4 0.76 -11.84 1.91
CA TYR A 4 0.78 -11.05 3.12
C TYR A 4 0.03 -11.77 4.25
N LEU A 5 0.75 -12.16 5.31
CA LEU A 5 0.14 -12.75 6.52
C LEU A 5 0.34 -11.80 7.71
N THR A 6 1.60 -11.58 8.06
CA THR A 6 1.99 -10.71 9.17
C THR A 6 3.21 -9.91 8.74
N HIS A 7 3.26 -8.63 9.11
CA HIS A 7 4.43 -7.77 8.89
C HIS A 7 4.81 -7.08 10.18
N THR A 8 6.07 -7.20 10.57
CA THR A 8 6.65 -6.43 11.69
C THR A 8 7.71 -5.50 11.13
N GLY A 9 7.65 -4.22 11.50
CA GLY A 9 8.63 -3.24 11.03
C GLY A 9 8.69 -1.96 11.85
N SER A 10 9.72 -1.17 11.58
CA SER A 10 9.86 0.20 12.07
C SER A 10 8.84 1.11 11.41
N VAL A 11 8.47 2.14 12.16
CA VAL A 11 7.38 3.05 11.83
C VAL A 11 7.92 4.41 11.43
N LEU A 12 7.33 5.00 10.39
CA LEU A 12 7.45 6.42 10.10
C LEU A 12 6.21 7.17 10.64
N PRO A 13 6.35 8.07 11.64
CA PRO A 13 5.25 8.87 12.15
C PRO A 13 5.02 10.12 11.28
N LEU A 14 4.07 10.06 10.35
CA LEU A 14 3.71 11.18 9.49
C LEU A 14 2.50 11.95 10.07
N ARG A 15 2.76 12.96 10.90
CA ARG A 15 1.73 13.88 11.44
C ARG A 15 1.19 14.87 10.40
N ARG A 16 0.53 14.33 9.37
CA ARG A 16 -0.14 15.07 8.30
C ARG A 16 -1.49 14.41 8.01
N SER A 17 -2.52 15.24 7.92
CA SER A 17 -3.88 14.85 7.52
C SER A 17 -4.17 15.39 6.11
N ASN A 18 -5.17 14.82 5.45
CA ASN A 18 -5.57 15.19 4.08
C ASN A 18 -4.41 15.07 3.09
N VAL A 19 -3.56 14.07 3.28
CA VAL A 19 -2.40 13.86 2.41
C VAL A 19 -2.90 13.45 1.04
N ASP A 20 -2.72 14.30 0.04
CA ASP A 20 -3.23 14.05 -1.30
C ASP A 20 -2.23 13.29 -2.19
N THR A 21 -2.71 12.76 -3.32
CA THR A 21 -1.86 11.99 -4.24
C THR A 21 -0.71 12.78 -4.90
N ASP A 22 -0.83 14.09 -5.07
CA ASP A 22 0.26 14.96 -5.56
C ASP A 22 1.34 15.14 -4.49
N GLN A 23 0.94 15.19 -3.21
CA GLN A 23 1.87 15.23 -2.09
C GLN A 23 2.61 13.90 -1.92
N ILE A 24 1.92 12.77 -2.10
CA ILE A 24 2.56 11.44 -2.09
C ILE A 24 3.54 11.33 -3.26
N ILE A 25 3.13 11.70 -4.46
CA ILE A 25 4.01 11.73 -5.63
C ILE A 25 3.63 12.86 -6.60
N PRO A 26 4.54 13.83 -6.83
CA PRO A 26 4.25 14.96 -7.70
C PRO A 26 3.98 14.55 -9.16
N ALA A 27 3.08 15.28 -9.83
CA ALA A 27 2.68 15.00 -11.22
C ALA A 27 3.85 14.90 -12.23
N VAL A 28 4.99 15.56 -11.96
CA VAL A 28 6.18 15.53 -12.84
C VAL A 28 6.75 14.12 -13.02
N TYR A 29 6.56 13.23 -12.03
CA TYR A 29 7.02 11.84 -12.07
C TYR A 29 6.13 10.95 -12.94
N LEU A 30 4.89 11.36 -13.22
CA LEU A 30 3.90 10.54 -13.94
C LEU A 30 4.14 10.46 -15.46
N LYS A 31 5.24 11.06 -15.94
CA LYS A 31 5.70 10.92 -17.32
C LYS A 31 6.50 9.62 -17.54
N ARG A 32 6.88 8.93 -16.45
CA ARG A 32 7.59 7.65 -16.52
C ARG A 32 6.62 6.54 -16.96
N VAL A 33 7.10 5.65 -17.82
CA VAL A 33 6.32 4.52 -18.37
C VAL A 33 6.64 3.18 -17.69
N THR A 34 7.59 3.17 -16.76
CA THR A 34 7.95 2.00 -15.94
C THR A 34 7.07 1.92 -14.70
N LYS A 35 6.94 0.73 -14.11
CA LYS A 35 6.26 0.53 -12.80
C LYS A 35 7.19 0.67 -11.59
N SER A 36 8.49 0.82 -11.83
CA SER A 36 9.54 0.93 -10.81
C SER A 36 10.26 2.28 -10.91
N GLY A 37 11.00 2.60 -9.85
CA GLY A 37 11.79 3.82 -9.79
C GLY A 37 10.94 5.02 -9.41
N PHE A 38 9.97 4.91 -8.50
CA PHE A 38 9.17 6.03 -8.00
C PHE A 38 9.52 6.43 -6.56
N GLU A 39 10.46 5.72 -5.92
CA GLU A 39 10.96 5.97 -4.58
C GLU A 39 11.64 7.34 -4.41
N ASP A 40 12.21 7.90 -5.49
CA ASP A 40 12.78 9.26 -5.52
C ASP A 40 11.70 10.34 -5.50
N GLY A 41 10.52 10.05 -6.05
CA GLY A 41 9.37 10.95 -6.08
C GLY A 41 8.50 10.92 -4.83
N LEU A 42 8.62 9.87 -3.99
CA LEU A 42 7.81 9.75 -2.77
C LEU A 42 8.04 10.96 -1.87
N PHE A 43 6.97 11.69 -1.56
CA PHE A 43 6.98 12.93 -0.76
C PHE A 43 8.03 13.96 -1.22
N GLY A 44 8.35 14.00 -2.53
CA GLY A 44 9.49 14.75 -3.05
C GLY A 44 9.51 16.24 -2.67
N ALA A 45 8.36 16.90 -2.64
CA ALA A 45 8.27 18.29 -2.20
C ALA A 45 8.62 18.46 -0.72
N TRP A 46 8.14 17.55 0.15
CA TRP A 46 8.42 17.60 1.60
C TRP A 46 9.85 17.19 1.93
N ARG A 47 10.42 16.25 1.18
CA ARG A 47 11.82 15.82 1.35
C ARG A 47 12.85 16.89 1.00
N SER A 48 12.43 18.01 0.39
CA SER A 48 13.30 19.18 0.21
C SER A 48 13.63 19.87 1.54
N ASP A 49 12.82 19.67 2.57
CA ASP A 49 13.10 20.08 3.94
C ASP A 49 13.96 19.01 4.64
N PRO A 50 15.20 19.33 5.06
CA PRO A 50 16.06 18.39 5.80
C PRO A 50 15.43 17.87 7.09
N GLU A 51 14.53 18.65 7.72
CA GLU A 51 13.86 18.28 8.97
C GLU A 51 12.64 17.37 8.76
N PHE A 52 12.27 17.10 7.50
CA PHE A 52 11.17 16.20 7.20
C PHE A 52 11.43 14.80 7.75
N VAL A 53 10.41 14.20 8.36
CA VAL A 53 10.53 12.94 9.12
C VAL A 53 11.17 11.80 8.33
N LEU A 54 10.92 11.71 7.01
CA LEU A 54 11.50 10.66 6.16
C LEU A 54 13.01 10.84 5.91
N ASN A 55 13.55 12.03 6.13
CA ASN A 55 14.97 12.33 5.97
C ASN A 55 15.79 12.06 7.25
N LYS A 56 15.13 11.76 8.37
CA LYS A 56 15.79 11.52 9.65
C LYS A 56 16.33 10.10 9.73
N ALA A 57 17.57 9.96 10.17
CA ALA A 57 18.27 8.66 10.23
C ALA A 57 17.57 7.65 11.15
N GLU A 58 16.89 8.11 12.21
CA GLU A 58 16.14 7.22 13.10
C GLU A 58 14.94 6.52 12.45
N PHE A 59 14.46 7.01 11.30
CA PHE A 59 13.34 6.42 10.55
C PHE A 59 13.77 5.80 9.21
N GLU A 60 15.07 5.70 8.96
CA GLU A 60 15.60 5.08 7.75
C GLU A 60 15.15 3.61 7.65
N GLY A 61 14.69 3.21 6.47
CA GLY A 61 14.20 1.84 6.23
C GLY A 61 12.86 1.52 6.90
N ALA A 62 12.11 2.51 7.39
CA ALA A 62 10.75 2.31 7.88
C ALA A 62 9.87 1.65 6.82
N THR A 63 9.13 0.62 7.23
CA THR A 63 8.26 -0.17 6.35
C THR A 63 6.78 -0.04 6.69
N ILE A 64 6.45 0.64 7.80
CA ILE A 64 5.10 0.97 8.22
C ILE A 64 4.96 2.48 8.28
N LEU A 65 4.05 3.05 7.50
CA LEU A 65 3.71 4.47 7.53
C LEU A 65 2.50 4.67 8.45
N VAL A 66 2.60 5.55 9.44
CA VAL A 66 1.45 5.95 10.27
C VAL A 66 1.11 7.40 9.96
N ALA A 67 -0.01 7.62 9.27
CA ALA A 67 -0.44 8.91 8.77
C ALA A 67 -1.73 9.39 9.45
N GLY A 68 -2.01 10.69 9.34
CA GLY A 68 -3.25 11.28 9.84
C GLY A 68 -4.46 10.91 9.00
N VAL A 69 -5.62 11.45 9.39
CA VAL A 69 -6.91 11.22 8.71
C VAL A 69 -6.88 11.69 7.25
N ASP A 70 -7.71 11.07 6.40
CA ASP A 70 -7.89 11.42 4.98
C ASP A 70 -6.65 11.21 4.11
N PHE A 71 -5.93 10.12 4.33
CA PHE A 71 -4.73 9.78 3.55
C PHE A 71 -5.08 9.28 2.14
N GLY A 72 -4.32 9.76 1.14
CA GLY A 72 -4.47 9.39 -0.27
C GLY A 72 -5.59 10.13 -0.99
N THR A 73 -6.01 11.30 -0.49
CA THR A 73 -7.09 12.08 -1.11
C THR A 73 -6.72 12.67 -2.48
N GLY A 74 -7.70 13.22 -3.19
CA GLY A 74 -7.52 13.82 -4.51
C GLY A 74 -7.67 12.83 -5.67
N SER A 75 -6.88 13.02 -6.72
CA SER A 75 -7.04 12.29 -7.99
C SER A 75 -6.64 10.82 -7.90
N SER A 76 -7.30 9.96 -8.68
CA SER A 76 -6.91 8.56 -8.82
C SER A 76 -5.51 8.44 -9.44
N ARG A 77 -4.53 7.93 -8.67
CA ARG A 77 -3.16 7.70 -9.14
C ARG A 77 -2.57 6.42 -8.54
N GLU A 78 -2.41 5.38 -9.36
CA GLU A 78 -1.72 4.15 -8.95
C GLU A 78 -0.25 4.41 -8.58
N HIS A 79 0.36 5.41 -9.21
CA HIS A 79 1.72 5.85 -8.93
C HIS A 79 1.96 6.24 -7.47
N ALA A 80 0.94 6.75 -6.75
CA ALA A 80 1.07 7.05 -5.32
C ALA A 80 1.31 5.78 -4.50
N VAL A 81 0.67 4.68 -4.89
CA VAL A 81 0.87 3.36 -4.28
C VAL A 81 2.25 2.82 -4.64
N TRP A 82 2.67 2.94 -5.90
CA TRP A 82 3.98 2.46 -6.34
C TRP A 82 5.12 3.23 -5.68
N ALA A 83 5.00 4.54 -5.50
CA ALA A 83 5.99 5.35 -4.78
C ALA A 83 6.20 4.84 -3.35
N LEU A 84 5.11 4.56 -2.62
CA LEU A 84 5.17 3.99 -1.27
C LEU A 84 5.82 2.61 -1.26
N GLN A 85 5.41 1.71 -2.17
CA GLN A 85 5.93 0.35 -2.22
C GLN A 85 7.39 0.28 -2.68
N ASN A 86 7.78 1.08 -3.69
CA ASN A 86 9.14 1.15 -4.19
C ASN A 86 10.09 1.73 -3.14
N TYR A 87 9.62 2.66 -2.31
CA TYR A 87 10.39 3.16 -1.18
C TYR A 87 10.58 2.11 -0.08
N GLY A 88 9.64 1.17 0.05
CA GLY A 88 9.75 0.03 0.96
C GLY A 88 8.56 -0.15 1.90
N PHE A 89 7.57 0.75 1.87
CA PHE A 89 6.39 0.63 2.72
C PHE A 89 5.56 -0.60 2.34
N LYS A 90 5.24 -1.40 3.36
CA LYS A 90 4.36 -2.58 3.26
C LYS A 90 2.98 -2.29 3.85
N VAL A 91 2.91 -1.36 4.80
CA VAL A 91 1.68 -0.98 5.49
C VAL A 91 1.55 0.52 5.58
N VAL A 92 0.32 1.02 5.40
CA VAL A 92 -0.09 2.36 5.82
C VAL A 92 -1.21 2.25 6.84
N LEU A 93 -1.05 2.90 7.98
CA LEU A 93 -2.04 3.08 9.03
C LEU A 93 -2.58 4.50 8.96
N SER A 94 -3.90 4.65 9.01
CA SER A 94 -4.58 5.95 9.11
C SER A 94 -5.97 5.73 9.71
N SER A 95 -6.59 6.80 10.21
CA SER A 95 -7.99 6.75 10.65
C SER A 95 -9.00 6.84 9.51
N ARG A 96 -8.57 7.30 8.33
CA ARG A 96 -9.40 7.25 7.12
C ARG A 96 -8.54 7.33 5.86
N PHE A 97 -8.89 6.53 4.86
CA PHE A 97 -8.31 6.62 3.52
C PHE A 97 -9.34 7.15 2.53
N ALA A 98 -8.87 7.78 1.45
CA ALA A 98 -9.69 7.96 0.27
C ALA A 98 -9.95 6.61 -0.41
N ASP A 99 -11.20 6.36 -0.81
CA ASP A 99 -11.65 5.05 -1.27
C ASP A 99 -10.86 4.53 -2.49
N ILE A 100 -10.57 5.42 -3.43
CA ILE A 100 -9.82 5.09 -4.65
C ILE A 100 -8.38 4.70 -4.30
N PHE A 101 -7.70 5.48 -3.46
CA PHE A 101 -6.35 5.16 -3.03
C PHE A 101 -6.33 3.81 -2.31
N ARG A 102 -7.24 3.60 -1.35
CA ARG A 102 -7.36 2.36 -0.61
C ARG A 102 -7.56 1.14 -1.53
N GLY A 103 -8.47 1.24 -2.48
CA GLY A 103 -8.74 0.17 -3.46
C GLY A 103 -7.51 -0.15 -4.33
N ASN A 104 -6.80 0.87 -4.80
CA ASN A 104 -5.58 0.69 -5.58
C ASN A 104 -4.46 0.07 -4.72
N SER A 105 -4.29 0.51 -3.47
CA SER A 105 -3.30 -0.03 -2.53
C SER A 105 -3.51 -1.53 -2.32
N GLN A 106 -4.74 -1.91 -2.00
CA GLN A 106 -5.10 -3.31 -1.72
C GLN A 106 -4.93 -4.22 -2.93
N LYS A 107 -5.18 -3.72 -4.16
CA LYS A 107 -4.95 -4.47 -5.40
C LYS A 107 -3.46 -4.61 -5.77
N ALA A 108 -2.63 -3.66 -5.35
CA ALA A 108 -1.20 -3.64 -5.64
C ALA A 108 -0.33 -4.29 -4.54
N GLY A 109 -0.89 -4.58 -3.37
CA GLY A 109 -0.20 -5.27 -2.27
C GLY A 109 0.36 -4.33 -1.21
N LEU A 110 -0.16 -3.11 -1.14
CA LEU A 110 0.09 -2.20 -0.03
C LEU A 110 -1.08 -2.34 0.95
N LEU A 111 -0.80 -2.87 2.14
CA LEU A 111 -1.83 -3.03 3.14
C LEU A 111 -2.21 -1.67 3.73
N THR A 112 -3.50 -1.34 3.67
CA THR A 112 -4.06 -0.13 4.28
C THR A 112 -4.95 -0.52 5.44
N VAL A 113 -4.56 -0.14 6.65
CA VAL A 113 -5.24 -0.51 7.89
C VAL A 113 -5.88 0.73 8.50
N VAL A 114 -7.19 0.63 8.75
CA VAL A 114 -7.97 1.68 9.41
C VAL A 114 -8.05 1.37 10.89
N VAL A 115 -7.59 2.29 11.73
CA VAL A 115 -7.73 2.25 13.20
C VAL A 115 -8.25 3.59 13.71
N GLU A 116 -8.73 3.66 14.95
CA GLU A 116 -9.23 4.93 15.49
C GLU A 116 -8.14 6.01 15.55
N GLN A 117 -8.53 7.28 15.43
CA GLN A 117 -7.59 8.40 15.45
C GLN A 117 -6.81 8.50 16.77
N SER A 118 -7.44 8.13 17.89
CA SER A 118 -6.81 8.01 19.21
C SER A 118 -5.66 7.00 19.21
N GLU A 119 -5.82 5.88 18.51
CA GLU A 119 -4.77 4.85 18.38
C GLU A 119 -3.64 5.31 17.43
N ILE A 120 -3.97 6.04 16.35
CA ILE A 120 -2.95 6.69 15.50
C ILE A 120 -2.07 7.62 16.34
N GLU A 121 -2.67 8.47 17.18
CA GLU A 121 -1.95 9.38 18.07
C GLU A 121 -1.12 8.63 19.12
N ALA A 122 -1.65 7.53 19.66
CA ALA A 122 -0.93 6.70 20.62
C ALA A 122 0.28 6.00 19.98
N ILE A 123 0.19 5.58 18.72
CA ILE A 123 1.32 5.01 17.97
C ILE A 123 2.36 6.09 17.69
N TRP A 124 1.96 7.29 17.25
CA TRP A 124 2.89 8.41 17.08
C TRP A 124 3.67 8.73 18.36
N ALA A 125 2.96 8.87 19.48
CA ALA A 125 3.59 9.17 20.76
C ALA A 125 4.59 8.08 21.19
N ALA A 126 4.29 6.81 20.96
CA ALA A 126 5.19 5.70 21.28
C ALA A 126 6.46 5.71 20.41
N VAL A 127 6.30 5.92 19.10
CA VAL A 127 7.43 5.93 18.13
C VAL A 127 8.29 7.18 18.30
N GLU A 128 7.71 8.32 18.65
CA GLU A 128 8.48 9.54 18.93
C GLU A 128 9.24 9.46 20.26
N ALA A 129 8.70 8.75 21.25
CA ALA A 129 9.40 8.49 22.51
C ALA A 129 10.53 7.46 22.35
N ASP A 130 10.33 6.44 21.51
CA ASP A 130 11.34 5.46 21.13
C ASP A 130 11.23 5.11 19.64
N PRO A 131 12.07 5.71 18.76
CA PRO A 131 12.07 5.43 17.33
C PRO A 131 12.34 3.96 16.96
N LYS A 132 12.83 3.14 17.90
CA LYS A 132 13.03 1.69 17.68
C LYS A 132 11.75 0.88 17.85
N THR A 133 10.67 1.49 18.31
CA THR A 133 9.36 0.85 18.48
C THR A 133 8.97 0.10 17.21
N GLN A 134 8.75 -1.20 17.36
CA GLN A 134 8.26 -2.07 16.28
C GLN A 134 6.74 -2.15 16.36
N VAL A 135 6.09 -2.09 15.21
CA VAL A 135 4.66 -2.39 15.07
C VAL A 135 4.52 -3.67 14.26
N THR A 136 3.67 -4.56 14.75
CA THR A 136 3.26 -5.77 14.04
C THR A 136 1.84 -5.58 13.53
N VAL A 137 1.64 -5.80 12.23
CA VAL A 137 0.32 -5.81 11.60
C VAL A 137 0.04 -7.23 11.13
N ASP A 138 -0.93 -7.86 11.77
CA ASP A 138 -1.33 -9.23 11.51
C ASP A 138 -2.67 -9.25 10.76
N LEU A 139 -2.62 -9.66 9.51
CA LEU A 139 -3.79 -9.75 8.65
C LEU A 139 -4.64 -10.98 8.97
N GLU A 140 -4.05 -12.04 9.51
CA GLU A 140 -4.78 -13.24 9.90
C GLU A 140 -5.65 -12.95 11.14
N ALA A 141 -5.04 -12.40 12.18
CA ALA A 141 -5.68 -12.02 13.44
C ALA A 141 -6.45 -10.69 13.36
N LYS A 142 -6.31 -9.94 12.25
CA LYS A 142 -6.86 -8.58 12.07
C LYS A 142 -6.50 -7.64 13.21
N ALA A 143 -5.22 -7.63 13.58
CA ALA A 143 -4.72 -6.86 14.72
C ALA A 143 -3.43 -6.08 14.40
N VAL A 144 -3.32 -4.88 14.98
CA VAL A 144 -2.08 -4.08 15.05
C VAL A 144 -1.58 -4.16 16.48
N SER A 145 -0.32 -4.55 16.69
CA SER A 145 0.24 -4.73 18.03
C SER A 145 1.59 -4.02 18.18
N TYR A 146 1.79 -3.39 19.34
CA TYR A 146 3.02 -2.68 19.70
C TYR A 146 3.06 -2.46 21.22
N ASN A 147 4.25 -2.52 21.85
CA ASN A 147 4.43 -2.29 23.29
C ASN A 147 3.43 -3.04 24.20
N GLY A 148 3.05 -4.28 23.82
CA GLY A 148 2.07 -5.09 24.56
C GLY A 148 0.60 -4.69 24.37
N LYS A 149 0.31 -3.63 23.61
CA LYS A 149 -1.05 -3.29 23.15
C LYS A 149 -1.42 -4.07 21.90
N SER A 150 -2.71 -4.31 21.73
CA SER A 150 -3.28 -4.91 20.52
C SER A 150 -4.57 -4.17 20.15
N ILE A 151 -4.65 -3.71 18.90
CA ILE A 151 -5.74 -2.93 18.33
C ILE A 151 -6.37 -3.75 17.21
N ALA A 152 -7.64 -4.07 17.32
CA ALA A 152 -8.37 -4.74 16.25
C ALA A 152 -8.61 -3.76 15.08
N PHE A 153 -8.60 -4.28 13.85
CA PHE A 153 -9.02 -3.53 12.67
C PHE A 153 -9.95 -4.34 11.79
N GLU A 154 -10.71 -3.68 10.94
CA GLU A 154 -11.59 -4.34 9.98
C GLU A 154 -11.05 -4.26 8.55
N ILE A 155 -11.24 -5.36 7.82
CA ILE A 155 -10.95 -5.50 6.41
C ILE A 155 -11.95 -6.49 5.82
N ASP A 156 -12.41 -6.25 4.59
CA ASP A 156 -13.35 -7.17 3.95
C ASP A 156 -12.67 -8.50 3.62
N ASP A 157 -13.42 -9.60 3.73
CA ASP A 157 -12.89 -10.96 3.60
C ASP A 157 -12.29 -11.22 2.22
N TYR A 158 -12.84 -10.60 1.16
CA TYR A 158 -12.34 -10.79 -0.20
C TYR A 158 -10.97 -10.14 -0.37
N THR A 159 -10.81 -8.89 0.05
CA THR A 159 -9.52 -8.20 0.05
C THR A 159 -8.51 -8.92 0.93
N ARG A 160 -8.91 -9.34 2.13
CA ARG A 160 -8.06 -10.12 3.04
C ARG A 160 -7.56 -11.39 2.36
N TRP A 161 -8.46 -12.17 1.76
CA TRP A 161 -8.11 -13.38 1.02
C TRP A 161 -7.15 -13.09 -0.14
N ARG A 162 -7.38 -12.04 -0.92
CA ARG A 162 -6.48 -11.65 -2.01
C ARG A 162 -5.08 -11.36 -1.52
N LEU A 163 -4.94 -10.57 -0.46
CA LEU A 163 -3.65 -10.20 0.12
C LEU A 163 -2.94 -11.44 0.70
N MET A 164 -3.65 -12.31 1.42
CA MET A 164 -3.10 -13.54 1.99
C MET A 164 -2.63 -14.53 0.91
N GLU A 165 -3.35 -14.60 -0.22
CA GLU A 165 -2.96 -15.46 -1.35
C GLU A 165 -2.02 -14.79 -2.35
N GLY A 166 -1.71 -13.50 -2.20
CA GLY A 166 -0.85 -12.75 -3.13
C GLY A 166 -1.50 -12.54 -4.52
N LEU A 167 -2.83 -12.40 -4.56
CA LEU A 167 -3.62 -12.35 -5.80
C LEU A 167 -3.91 -10.90 -6.24
N ASP A 168 -3.18 -10.45 -7.25
CA ASP A 168 -3.55 -9.29 -8.05
C ASP A 168 -4.62 -9.65 -9.12
N ASP A 169 -5.11 -8.65 -9.87
CA ASP A 169 -6.19 -8.85 -10.86
C ASP A 169 -5.77 -9.82 -11.98
N ILE A 170 -4.46 -9.88 -12.29
CA ILE A 170 -3.91 -10.84 -13.25
C ILE A 170 -3.91 -12.24 -12.63
N GLY A 171 -3.42 -12.39 -11.40
CA GLY A 171 -3.44 -13.64 -10.65
C GLY A 171 -4.84 -14.23 -10.51
N LEU A 172 -5.85 -13.40 -10.24
CA LEU A 172 -7.25 -13.81 -10.22
C LEU A 172 -7.74 -14.33 -11.57
N THR A 173 -7.34 -13.67 -12.65
CA THR A 173 -7.69 -14.09 -14.02
C THR A 173 -7.01 -15.43 -14.36
N LEU A 174 -5.74 -15.60 -13.99
CA LEU A 174 -4.96 -16.82 -14.22
C LEU A 174 -5.52 -18.03 -13.48
N LYS A 175 -6.22 -17.86 -12.35
CA LYS A 175 -6.96 -18.97 -11.69
C LYS A 175 -8.06 -19.57 -12.56
N ASN A 176 -8.51 -18.85 -13.59
CA ASN A 176 -9.55 -19.29 -14.51
C ASN A 176 -9.00 -19.72 -15.87
N ILE A 177 -7.68 -19.96 -15.98
CA ILE A 177 -7.01 -20.24 -17.27
C ILE A 177 -7.58 -21.47 -17.98
N ASP A 178 -8.01 -22.49 -17.24
CA ASP A 178 -8.63 -23.69 -17.82
C ASP A 178 -9.98 -23.38 -18.48
N SER A 179 -10.80 -22.54 -17.84
CA SER A 179 -12.08 -22.08 -18.39
C SER A 179 -11.88 -21.22 -19.62
N VAL A 180 -10.88 -20.31 -19.58
CA VAL A 180 -10.48 -19.50 -20.74
C VAL A 180 -10.03 -20.40 -21.89
N SER A 181 -9.20 -21.41 -21.60
CA SER A 181 -8.67 -22.35 -22.59
C SER A 181 -9.78 -23.18 -23.24
N LYS A 182 -10.73 -23.70 -22.45
CA LYS A 182 -11.90 -24.43 -22.96
C LYS A 182 -12.77 -23.55 -23.86
N PHE A 183 -13.01 -22.29 -23.46
CA PHE A 183 -13.77 -21.36 -24.28
C PHE A 183 -13.07 -21.08 -25.62
N GLU A 184 -11.77 -20.79 -25.60
CA GLU A 184 -10.97 -20.49 -26.80
C GLU A 184 -10.94 -21.66 -27.80
N GLN A 185 -10.97 -22.92 -27.35
CA GLN A 185 -11.07 -24.09 -28.24
C GLN A 185 -12.38 -24.13 -29.05
N SER A 186 -13.46 -23.56 -28.51
CA SER A 186 -14.79 -23.53 -29.14
C SER A 186 -15.14 -22.20 -29.80
N ARG A 187 -14.23 -21.22 -29.74
CA ARG A 187 -14.47 -19.85 -30.21
C ARG A 187 -14.56 -19.83 -31.75
N PRO A 188 -15.63 -19.26 -32.33
CA PRO A 188 -15.78 -19.20 -33.79
C PRO A 188 -14.60 -18.52 -34.49
N SER A 189 -14.14 -19.11 -35.59
CA SER A 189 -12.92 -18.70 -36.31
C SER A 189 -12.99 -17.30 -36.94
N PHE A 190 -14.19 -16.77 -37.18
CA PHE A 190 -14.38 -15.42 -37.72
C PHE A 190 -14.16 -14.31 -36.70
N LYS A 191 -14.03 -14.63 -35.40
CA LYS A 191 -13.75 -13.62 -34.36
C LYS A 191 -12.27 -13.21 -34.39
N PRO A 192 -11.94 -11.95 -34.05
CA PRO A 192 -10.55 -11.51 -33.95
C PRO A 192 -9.75 -12.37 -32.96
N LYS A 193 -8.50 -12.67 -33.28
CA LYS A 193 -7.52 -13.32 -32.40
C LYS A 193 -6.52 -12.28 -31.92
N THR A 194 -6.21 -12.27 -30.62
CA THR A 194 -5.13 -11.46 -30.06
C THR A 194 -3.80 -12.14 -30.38
N LEU A 195 -3.09 -11.63 -31.38
CA LEU A 195 -1.68 -11.96 -31.65
C LEU A 195 -0.79 -10.98 -30.87
N PRO A 196 0.41 -11.37 -30.40
CA PRO A 196 1.22 -12.52 -30.84
C PRO A 196 1.33 -13.66 -29.82
N VAL A 197 1.58 -14.88 -30.29
CA VAL A 197 2.39 -15.83 -29.52
C VAL A 197 3.83 -15.37 -29.73
N LEU A 198 4.35 -14.53 -28.83
CA LEU A 198 5.79 -14.43 -28.66
C LEU A 198 6.18 -15.66 -27.83
N SER A 199 6.89 -16.56 -28.49
CA SER A 199 7.58 -17.72 -27.93
C SER A 199 8.41 -17.37 -26.70
#